data_AF-A0A419RRV2-F1
#
_entry.id   AF-A0A419RRV2-F1
#
_cell.length_a   1.000
_cell.length_b   1.000
_cell.length_c   1.000
_cell.angle_alpha   90.00
_cell.angle_beta   90.00
_cell.angle_gamma   90.00
#
_symmetry.space_group_name_H-M   'P 1'
#
loop_
_entity.id
_entity.type
_entity.pdbx_description
1 polymer ?
#
loop_
_entity_poly.entity_id
_entity_poly.type
_entity_poly.pdbx_seq_one_letter_code
_entity_poly.pdbx_strand_id
1 'polypeptide(L)'
;MGWLGLLATIVFVAARVADSEALWTSFVGFFVPLSLIAQFLTRKSDEYTLSLWSTAANAAFAITIAWLFLPPFFEGFYDGLRGNDSGQDIPTDGAPYAALLAFYITFNIKRLTGAF
;
A
#
# COMPACT_ATOMS: atom_id res chain seq x y z
N MET A 1 15.88 5.91 -0.72
CA MET A 1 14.89 5.41 0.26
C MET A 1 13.53 5.14 -0.36
N GLY A 2 12.85 6.10 -1.02
CA GLY A 2 11.52 5.88 -1.62
C GLY A 2 11.40 4.70 -2.59
N TRP A 3 12.39 4.48 -3.46
CA TRP A 3 12.42 3.32 -4.39
C TRP A 3 12.61 1.97 -3.68
N LEU A 4 13.41 1.94 -2.62
CA LEU A 4 13.63 0.73 -1.83
C LEU A 4 12.37 0.34 -1.07
N GLY A 5 11.66 1.33 -0.52
CA GLY A 5 10.35 1.11 0.10
C GLY A 5 9.32 0.57 -0.89
N LEU A 6 9.25 1.15 -2.10
CA LEU A 6 8.35 0.67 -3.16
C LEU A 6 8.67 -0.79 -3.57
N LEU A 7 9.94 -1.09 -3.85
CA LEU A 7 10.36 -2.44 -4.22
C LEU A 7 10.08 -3.44 -3.09
N ALA A 8 10.36 -3.07 -1.84
CA ALA A 8 10.06 -3.91 -0.68
C ALA A 8 8.55 -4.16 -0.55
N THR A 9 7.71 -3.14 -0.76
CA THR A 9 6.24 -3.30 -0.76
C THR A 9 5.77 -4.21 -1.90
N ILE A 10 6.28 -4.04 -3.12
CA ILE A 10 5.90 -4.91 -4.26
C ILE A 10 6.30 -6.36 -4.00
N VAL A 11 7.54 -6.58 -3.56
CA VAL A 11 8.04 -7.94 -3.23
C VAL A 11 7.25 -8.55 -2.08
N PHE A 12 6.91 -7.77 -1.06
CA PHE A 12 6.12 -8.24 0.07
C PHE A 12 4.70 -8.66 -0.34
N VAL A 13 4.01 -7.84 -1.14
CA VAL A 13 2.68 -8.17 -1.66
C VAL A 13 2.75 -9.40 -2.56
N ALA A 14 3.73 -9.48 -3.46
CA ALA A 14 3.93 -10.63 -4.33
C ALA A 14 4.21 -11.92 -3.53
N ALA A 15 5.05 -11.85 -2.49
CA ALA A 15 5.36 -12.97 -1.62
C ALA A 15 4.13 -13.50 -0.87
N ARG A 16 3.20 -12.60 -0.49
CA ARG A 16 1.92 -12.98 0.13
C ARG A 16 0.96 -13.64 -0.85
N VAL A 17 0.89 -13.15 -2.09
CA VAL A 17 0.03 -13.74 -3.12
C VAL A 17 0.53 -15.10 -3.57
N ALA A 18 1.86 -15.29 -3.62
CA ALA A 18 2.49 -16.54 -4.05
C ALA A 18 2.61 -17.61 -2.93
N ASP A 19 2.09 -17.33 -1.73
CA ASP A 19 2.22 -18.17 -0.52
C ASP A 19 3.67 -18.63 -0.25
N SER A 20 4.60 -17.67 -0.38
CA SER A 20 6.03 -17.92 -0.22
C SER A 20 6.40 -18.23 1.23
N GLU A 21 7.55 -18.88 1.45
CA GLU A 21 8.04 -19.28 2.76
C GLU A 21 7.94 -18.13 3.79
N ALA A 22 7.33 -18.45 4.93
CA ALA A 22 6.97 -17.48 5.96
C ALA A 22 8.15 -16.62 6.45
N LEU A 23 9.37 -17.15 6.40
CA LEU A 23 10.59 -16.46 6.85
C LEU A 23 10.91 -15.26 5.96
N TRP A 24 10.87 -15.42 4.64
CA TRP A 24 11.15 -14.34 3.68
C TRP A 24 10.07 -13.28 3.71
N THR A 25 8.81 -13.69 3.76
CA THR A 25 7.66 -12.78 3.86
C THR A 25 7.72 -11.94 5.14
N SER A 26 8.06 -12.55 6.28
CA SER A 26 8.20 -11.86 7.56
C SER A 26 9.40 -10.91 7.58
N PHE A 27 10.53 -11.33 7.01
CA PHE A 27 11.74 -10.51 6.91
C PHE A 27 11.48 -9.25 6.08
N VAL A 28 10.94 -9.38 4.86
CA VAL A 28 10.59 -8.22 4.02
C VAL A 28 9.52 -7.36 4.70
N GLY A 29 8.52 -7.99 5.31
CA GLY A 29 7.46 -7.32 6.06
C GLY A 29 7.95 -6.48 7.22
N PHE A 30 9.11 -6.80 7.81
CA PHE A 30 9.75 -6.02 8.86
C PHE A 30 10.48 -4.78 8.33
N PHE A 31 11.12 -4.85 7.17
CA PHE A 31 11.87 -3.70 6.62
C PHE A 31 11.00 -2.63 5.99
N VAL A 32 9.81 -2.98 5.49
CA VAL A 32 8.83 -2.00 4.96
C VAL A 32 8.48 -0.92 6.02
N PRO A 33 8.01 -1.24 7.23
CA PRO A 33 7.72 -0.24 8.25
C PRO A 33 8.98 0.48 8.75
N LEU A 34 10.13 -0.19 8.84
CA LEU A 34 11.39 0.49 9.17
C LEU A 34 11.74 1.59 8.16
N SER A 35 11.54 1.32 6.87
CA SER A 35 11.78 2.32 5.83
C SER A 35 10.80 3.51 5.90
N LEU A 36 9.55 3.27 6.33
CA LEU A 36 8.58 4.34 6.60
C LEU A 36 8.98 5.16 7.82
N ILE A 37 9.42 4.53 8.91
CA ILE A 37 9.90 5.21 10.11
C ILE A 37 11.09 6.11 9.77
N ALA A 38 12.07 5.58 9.04
CA ALA A 38 13.22 6.35 8.59
C ALA A 38 12.80 7.57 7.74
N GLN A 39 11.87 7.40 6.79
CA GLN A 39 11.32 8.52 6.01
C GLN A 39 10.53 9.51 6.85
N PHE A 40 9.75 9.03 7.81
CA PHE A 40 9.00 9.88 8.72
C PHE A 40 9.94 10.76 9.55
N LEU A 41 10.99 10.17 10.14
CA LEU A 41 11.97 10.92 10.94
C LEU A 41 12.75 11.94 10.11
N THR A 42 13.03 11.62 8.84
CA THR A 42 13.81 12.49 7.94
C THR A 42 12.97 13.48 7.14
N ARG A 43 11.63 13.42 7.22
CA ARG A 43 10.73 14.23 6.38
C ARG A 43 10.84 15.74 6.56
N LYS A 44 11.32 16.18 7.73
CA LYS A 44 11.44 17.61 8.09
C LYS A 44 12.79 18.21 7.66
N SER A 45 13.64 17.44 6.97
CA SER A 45 14.94 17.92 6.51
C SER A 45 14.82 19.06 5.49
N ASP A 46 13.77 19.05 4.67
CA ASP A 46 13.43 20.14 3.74
C ASP A 46 11.91 20.18 3.44
N GLU A 47 11.45 21.31 2.87
CA GLU A 47 10.05 21.50 2.48
C GLU A 47 9.62 20.53 1.37
N TYR A 48 10.55 20.17 0.49
CA TYR A 48 10.30 19.26 -0.62
C TYR A 48 9.92 17.86 -0.12
N THR A 49 10.72 17.28 0.77
CA THR A 49 10.49 15.95 1.35
C THR A 49 9.24 15.95 2.23
N LEU A 50 8.95 17.05 2.93
CA LEU A 50 7.70 17.20 3.66
C LEU A 50 6.48 17.16 2.73
N SER A 51 6.55 17.89 1.61
CA SER A 51 5.52 17.92 0.58
C SER A 51 5.32 16.55 -0.10
N LEU A 52 6.41 15.83 -0.38
CA LEU A 52 6.37 14.45 -0.88
C LEU A 52 5.67 13.52 0.12
N TRP A 53 6.06 13.59 1.40
CA TRP A 53 5.49 12.77 2.45
C TRP A 53 3.99 13.04 2.59
N SER A 54 3.59 14.31 2.70
CA SER A 54 2.19 14.70 2.90
C SER A 54 1.28 14.23 1.76
N THR A 55 1.70 14.37 0.50
CA THR A 55 0.91 13.89 -0.64
C THR A 55 0.78 12.36 -0.63
N ALA A 56 1.88 11.65 -0.34
CA ALA A 56 1.85 10.20 -0.23
C ALA A 56 0.94 9.71 0.91
N ALA A 57 0.93 10.41 2.04
CA ALA A 57 0.04 10.15 3.17
C ALA A 57 -1.43 10.27 2.82
N ASN A 58 -1.78 11.35 2.13
CA ASN A 58 -3.16 11.63 1.76
C ASN A 58 -3.66 10.58 0.77
N ALA A 59 -2.80 10.16 -0.17
CA ALA A 59 -3.12 9.06 -1.08
C ALA A 59 -3.30 7.72 -0.33
N ALA A 60 -2.42 7.41 0.62
CA ALA A 60 -2.54 6.21 1.44
C ALA A 60 -3.86 6.20 2.23
N PHE A 61 -4.21 7.33 2.86
CA PHE A 61 -5.46 7.50 3.58
C PHE A 61 -6.69 7.35 2.67
N ALA A 62 -6.69 7.99 1.50
CA ALA A 62 -7.77 7.89 0.53
C ALA A 62 -7.98 6.43 0.07
N ILE A 63 -6.90 5.68 -0.12
CA ILE A 63 -6.98 4.26 -0.48
C ILE A 63 -7.47 3.39 0.68
N THR A 64 -7.10 3.68 1.92
CA THR A 64 -7.68 3.00 3.09
C THR A 64 -9.20 3.20 3.14
N ILE A 65 -9.69 4.43 2.90
CA ILE A 65 -11.12 4.70 2.80
C ILE A 65 -11.74 3.94 1.63
N ALA A 66 -11.12 3.99 0.45
CA ALA A 66 -11.61 3.28 -0.73
C ALA A 66 -11.71 1.76 -0.47
N TRP A 67 -10.74 1.18 0.24
CA TRP A 67 -10.75 -0.23 0.62
C TRP A 67 -11.89 -0.61 1.57
N LEU A 68 -12.42 0.34 2.35
CA LEU A 68 -13.57 0.07 3.21
C LEU A 68 -14.85 -0.17 2.42
N PHE A 69 -14.99 0.46 1.25
CA PHE A 69 -16.24 0.48 0.49
C PHE A 69 -16.17 -0.31 -0.81
N LEU A 70 -15.08 -0.21 -1.56
CA LEU A 70 -14.98 -0.78 -2.90
C LEU A 70 -15.00 -2.31 -2.90
N PRO A 71 -14.17 -3.02 -2.10
CA PRO A 71 -14.18 -4.48 -2.10
C PRO A 71 -15.55 -5.08 -1.77
N PRO A 72 -16.22 -4.72 -0.64
CA PRO A 72 -17.55 -5.25 -0.33
C PRO A 72 -18.59 -4.90 -1.39
N PHE A 73 -18.51 -3.70 -1.98
CA PHE A 73 -19.41 -3.28 -3.05
C PHE A 73 -19.25 -4.14 -4.31
N PHE A 74 -18.01 -4.34 -4.77
CA PHE A 74 -17.73 -5.14 -5.97
C PHE A 74 -18.04 -6.61 -5.77
N GLU A 75 -17.75 -7.15 -4.59
CA GLU A 75 -18.08 -8.52 -4.19
C GLU A 75 -19.60 -8.73 -4.22
N GLY A 76 -20.36 -7.90 -3.50
CA GLY A 76 -21.83 -8.00 -3.50
C GLY A 76 -22.47 -7.79 -4.88
N PHE A 77 -21.90 -6.92 -5.72
CA PHE A 77 -22.36 -6.74 -7.10
C PHE A 77 -22.09 -7.99 -7.96
N TYR A 78 -20.91 -8.58 -7.85
CA TYR A 78 -20.51 -9.76 -8.60
C TYR A 78 -21.31 -11.00 -8.20
N ASP A 79 -21.49 -11.22 -6.90
CA ASP A 79 -22.28 -12.34 -6.38
C ASP A 79 -23.74 -12.21 -6.79
N GLY A 80 -24.29 -11.00 -6.74
CA GLY A 80 -25.64 -10.69 -7.23
C GLY A 80 -25.84 -10.98 -8.73
N LEU A 81 -24.79 -10.83 -9.56
CA LEU A 81 -24.85 -11.15 -10.99
C LEU A 81 -24.68 -12.64 -11.30
N ARG A 82 -23.86 -13.36 -10.53
CA ARG A 82 -23.52 -14.77 -10.80
C ARG A 82 -24.38 -15.77 -10.02
N GLY A 83 -25.18 -15.31 -9.07
CA GLY A 83 -25.96 -16.18 -8.17
C GLY A 83 -25.06 -17.12 -7.38
N ASN A 84 -23.83 -16.70 -7.13
CA ASN A 84 -22.77 -17.51 -6.54
C ASN A 84 -22.51 -17.03 -5.13
N ASP A 85 -23.17 -17.63 -4.14
CA ASP A 85 -22.94 -17.33 -2.71
C ASP A 85 -21.66 -18.01 -2.16
N SER A 86 -20.80 -18.56 -3.02
CA SER A 86 -19.64 -19.35 -2.61
C SER A 86 -18.41 -18.49 -2.27
N GLY A 87 -18.47 -17.80 -1.13
CA GLY A 87 -17.38 -17.57 -0.16
C GLY A 87 -15.95 -17.21 -0.58
N GLN A 88 -15.72 -16.57 -1.74
CA GLN A 88 -14.43 -15.91 -2.00
C GLN A 88 -14.46 -14.48 -1.45
N ASP A 89 -14.35 -14.39 -0.13
CA ASP A 89 -14.34 -13.10 0.56
C ASP A 89 -13.05 -12.35 0.23
N ILE A 90 -13.16 -11.09 -0.19
CA ILE A 90 -11.97 -10.27 -0.38
C ILE A 90 -11.28 -10.10 0.99
N PRO A 91 -9.98 -10.40 1.13
CA PRO A 91 -9.29 -10.37 2.41
C PRO A 91 -9.40 -9.00 3.10
N THR A 92 -9.89 -9.02 4.34
CA THR A 92 -10.07 -7.83 5.19
C THR A 92 -8.73 -7.21 5.60
N ASP A 93 -7.64 -7.97 5.58
CA ASP A 93 -6.29 -7.49 5.86
C ASP A 93 -5.61 -6.82 4.65
N GLY A 94 -6.32 -6.63 3.52
CA GLY A 94 -5.77 -6.01 2.33
C GLY A 94 -5.54 -4.49 2.42
N ALA A 95 -6.26 -3.80 3.30
CA ALA A 95 -6.20 -2.33 3.41
C ALA A 95 -4.80 -1.79 3.73
N PRO A 96 -4.06 -2.33 4.73
CA PRO A 96 -2.68 -1.93 4.99
C PRO A 96 -1.75 -2.09 3.78
N TYR A 97 -1.90 -3.17 3.00
CA TYR A 97 -1.07 -3.41 1.82
C TYR A 97 -1.37 -2.41 0.70
N ALA A 98 -2.65 -2.16 0.44
CA ALA A 98 -3.10 -1.17 -0.54
C ALA A 98 -2.63 0.25 -0.15
N ALA A 99 -2.71 0.60 1.13
CA ALA A 99 -2.24 1.89 1.65
C ALA A 99 -0.72 2.06 1.48
N LEU A 100 0.07 1.03 1.78
CA LEU A 100 1.53 1.03 1.57
C LEU A 100 1.88 1.21 0.09
N LEU A 101 1.20 0.48 -0.79
CA LEU A 101 1.40 0.59 -2.23
C LEU A 101 1.07 2.01 -2.72
N ALA A 102 -0.08 2.54 -2.32
CA ALA A 102 -0.53 3.89 -2.67
C ALA A 102 0.43 4.97 -2.18
N PHE A 103 0.93 4.84 -0.94
CA PHE A 103 1.94 5.71 -0.37
C PHE A 103 3.18 5.75 -1.27
N TYR A 104 3.78 4.58 -1.52
CA TYR A 104 5.05 4.51 -2.24
C TYR A 104 4.94 4.87 -3.72
N ILE A 105 3.84 4.50 -4.38
CA ILE A 105 3.58 4.90 -5.76
C ILE A 105 3.48 6.42 -5.83
N THR A 106 2.63 7.03 -5.01
CA THR A 106 2.41 8.49 -5.03
C THR A 106 3.66 9.25 -4.65
N PHE A 107 4.40 8.78 -3.64
CA PHE A 107 5.68 9.36 -3.22
C PHE A 107 6.68 9.40 -4.38
N ASN A 108 6.86 8.27 -5.09
CA ASN A 108 7.84 8.20 -6.17
C ASN A 108 7.35 8.91 -7.44
N ILE A 109 6.05 8.89 -7.75
CA ILE A 109 5.48 9.68 -8.86
C ILE A 109 5.72 11.17 -8.63
N LYS A 110 5.37 11.70 -7.46
CA LYS A 110 5.58 13.12 -7.15
C LYS A 110 7.07 13.48 -7.20
N ARG A 111 7.92 12.57 -6.71
CA ARG A 111 9.39 12.73 -6.77
C ARG A 111 9.95 12.78 -8.20
N LEU A 112 9.39 11.99 -9.13
CA LEU A 112 9.82 11.94 -10.52
C LEU A 112 9.26 13.10 -11.36
N THR A 113 8.03 13.49 -11.09
CA THR A 113 7.33 14.52 -11.88
C THR A 113 7.62 15.93 -11.41
N GLY A 114 8.13 16.09 -10.18
CA GLY A 114 8.35 17.41 -9.58
C GLY A 114 7.05 18.21 -9.41
N ALA A 115 5.89 17.53 -9.45
CA ALA A 115 4.59 18.19 -9.37
C ALA A 115 4.47 18.94 -8.03
N PHE A 116 4.33 20.27 -8.15
CA PHE A 116 4.10 21.21 -7.06
C PHE A 116 2.67 21.07 -6.53
#